data_AF-A0A920QUA3-F1
#
_entry.id   AF-A0A920QUA3-F1
#
_cell.length_a   1.000
_cell.length_b   1.000
_cell.length_c   1.000
_cell.angle_alpha   90.00
_cell.angle_beta   90.00
_cell.angle_gamma   90.00
#
_symmetry.space_group_name_H-M   'P 1'
#
loop_
_entity.id
_entity.type
_entity.pdbx_description
1 polymer ?
#
loop_
_entity_poly.entity_id
_entity_poly.type
_entity_poly.pdbx_seq_one_letter_code
_entity_poly.pdbx_strand_id
1 'polypeptide(L)'
;MDKGNVIGELTCIEHLYDPDPNDTTIESVFFYLWDESGHLRIEQDHHTTGLFSTLIWTQTLENTGFTVTEDFFPRYEGGYGGHIMIGQLS
;
A
#
# COMPACT_ATOMS: atom_id res chain seq x y z
N MET A 1 -20.51 25.28 9.07
CA MET A 1 -20.17 23.90 9.48
C MET A 1 -19.14 24.04 10.57
N ASP A 2 -19.49 23.60 11.77
CA ASP A 2 -18.60 23.59 12.92
C ASP A 2 -17.44 22.63 12.59
N LYS A 3 -16.23 23.16 12.39
CA LYS A 3 -15.04 22.31 12.29
C LYS A 3 -14.84 21.81 13.71
N GLY A 4 -15.38 20.62 14.01
CA GLY A 4 -15.26 19.98 15.32
C GLY A 4 -13.86 20.16 15.87
N ASN A 5 -13.78 20.46 17.16
CA ASN A 5 -12.56 20.84 17.87
C ASN A 5 -11.37 19.98 17.40
N VAL A 6 -10.42 20.57 16.67
CA VAL A 6 -9.28 19.83 16.14
C VAL A 6 -8.41 19.45 17.33
N ILE A 7 -8.36 18.16 17.63
CA ILE A 7 -7.62 17.62 18.78
C ILE A 7 -6.15 17.31 18.46
N GLY A 8 -5.73 17.47 17.20
CA GLY A 8 -4.35 17.29 16.73
C GLY A 8 -4.28 17.04 15.23
N GLU A 9 -3.06 16.99 14.70
CA GLU A 9 -2.74 16.67 13.30
C GLU A 9 -1.96 15.34 13.23
N LEU A 10 -2.35 14.45 12.32
CA LEU A 10 -1.66 13.18 12.09
C LEU A 10 -1.00 13.21 10.70
N THR A 11 0.32 13.06 10.67
CA THR A 11 1.06 12.73 9.45
C THR A 11 1.47 11.26 9.49
N CYS A 12 1.18 10.53 8.42
CA CYS A 12 1.60 9.15 8.24
C CYS A 12 2.70 9.09 7.17
N ILE A 13 3.82 8.44 7.50
CA ILE A 13 4.90 8.14 6.56
C ILE A 13 5.05 6.63 6.48
N GLU A 14 5.00 6.11 5.26
CA GLU A 14 5.19 4.69 4.98
C GLU A 14 6.54 4.47 4.29
N HIS A 15 7.28 3.47 4.78
CA HIS A 15 8.48 2.94 4.14
C HIS A 15 8.29 1.46 3.84
N LEU A 16 8.29 1.11 2.56
CA LEU A 16 8.23 -0.28 2.09
C LEU A 16 9.63 -0.76 1.72
N TYR A 17 9.99 -1.95 2.19
CA TYR A 17 11.25 -2.60 1.91
C TYR A 17 11.03 -4.07 1.56
N ASP A 18 11.36 -4.42 0.32
CA ASP A 18 11.33 -5.79 -0.19
C ASP A 18 12.75 -6.20 -0.62
N PRO A 19 13.51 -6.87 0.27
CA PRO A 19 14.85 -7.33 -0.06
C PRO A 19 14.89 -8.60 -0.92
N ASP A 20 13.84 -9.43 -0.90
CA ASP A 20 13.76 -10.68 -1.65
C ASP A 20 12.42 -10.80 -2.41
N PRO A 21 12.37 -10.34 -3.67
CA PRO A 21 11.15 -10.37 -4.46
C PRO A 21 10.68 -11.78 -4.85
N ASN A 22 11.41 -12.83 -4.48
CA ASN A 22 11.03 -14.23 -4.74
C ASN A 22 10.30 -14.86 -3.55
N ASP A 23 10.29 -14.22 -2.39
CA ASP A 23 9.52 -14.71 -1.24
C ASP A 23 8.05 -14.28 -1.34
N THR A 24 7.31 -14.42 -0.24
CA THR A 24 5.88 -14.06 -0.17
C THR A 24 5.63 -13.04 0.93
N THR A 25 6.60 -12.18 1.25
CA THR A 25 6.51 -11.20 2.32
C THR A 25 7.15 -9.87 1.96
N ILE A 26 6.68 -8.80 2.57
CA ILE A 26 7.30 -7.48 2.50
C ILE A 26 7.32 -6.83 3.87
N GLU A 27 8.37 -6.07 4.14
CA GLU A 27 8.49 -5.26 5.35
C GLU A 27 7.93 -3.86 5.10
N SER A 28 7.07 -3.40 6.01
CA SER A 28 6.54 -2.05 6.03
C SER A 28 6.82 -1.41 7.38
N VAL A 29 7.37 -0.20 7.36
CA VAL A 29 7.56 0.62 8.56
C VAL A 29 6.68 1.85 8.44
N PHE A 30 5.75 2.01 9.39
CA PHE A 30 4.90 3.18 9.50
C PHE A 30 5.43 4.11 10.58
N PHE A 31 5.51 5.40 10.28
CA PHE A 31 5.75 6.46 11.25
C PHE A 31 4.49 7.33 11.36
N TYR A 32 3.94 7.39 12.57
CA TYR A 32 2.80 8.23 12.90
C TYR A 32 3.30 9.45 13.68
N LEU A 33 3.28 10.60 13.04
CA LEU A 33 3.62 11.88 13.62
C LEU A 33 2.32 12.54 14.09
N TRP A 34 2.08 12.52 15.40
CA TRP A 34 0.94 13.14 16.04
C TRP A 34 1.34 14.48 16.65
N ASP A 35 0.88 15.58 16.07
CA ASP A 35 1.06 16.92 16.62
C ASP A 35 -0.19 17.35 17.39
N GLU A 36 -0.06 17.45 18.72
CA GLU A 36 -1.07 18.03 19.59
C GLU A 36 -0.65 19.45 20.02
N SER A 37 -1.06 20.44 19.23
CA SER A 37 -0.82 21.87 19.51
C SER A 37 0.66 22.23 19.73
N GLY A 38 1.54 21.71 18.87
CA GLY A 38 2.99 21.87 18.91
C GLY A 38 3.74 20.78 19.69
N HIS A 39 3.02 19.83 20.31
CA HIS A 39 3.61 18.68 20.97
C HIS A 39 3.63 17.48 20.02
N LEU A 40 4.75 17.32 19.33
CA LEU A 40 4.95 16.20 18.41
C LEU A 40 5.32 14.92 19.16
N ARG A 41 4.51 13.88 18.96
CA ARG A 41 4.80 12.48 19.30
C ARG A 41 4.99 11.68 18.03
N ILE A 42 6.02 10.83 18.00
CA ILE A 42 6.29 9.94 16.88
C ILE A 42 6.14 8.51 17.38
N GLU A 43 5.21 7.77 16.78
CA GLU A 43 5.05 6.34 16.99
C GLU A 43 5.54 5.59 15.75
N GLN A 44 6.25 4.49 15.98
CA GLN A 44 6.73 3.63 14.91
C GLN A 44 6.06 2.27 15.02
N ASP A 45 5.64 1.73 13.89
CA ASP A 45 5.06 0.40 13.80
C ASP A 45 5.70 -0.40 12.66
N HIS A 46 6.06 -1.65 12.93
CA HIS A 46 6.78 -2.54 12.01
C HIS A 46 5.92 -3.72 11.65
N HIS A 47 5.70 -3.90 10.36
CA HIS A 47 4.82 -4.93 9.82
C HIS A 47 5.62 -5.81 8.87
N THR A 48 5.41 -7.11 8.97
CA THR A 48 5.72 -8.05 7.89
C THR A 48 4.39 -8.52 7.32
N THR A 49 4.10 -8.15 6.08
CA THR A 49 2.83 -8.49 5.43
C THR A 49 3.05 -9.54 4.34
N GLY A 50 2.02 -10.35 4.08
CA GLY A 50 2.08 -11.38 3.05
C GLY A 50 1.83 -10.80 1.65
N LEU A 51 2.62 -11.26 0.69
CA LEU A 51 2.46 -10.98 -0.74
C LEU A 51 2.10 -12.27 -1.48
N PHE A 52 1.10 -12.20 -2.35
CA PHE A 52 0.90 -13.22 -3.38
C PHE A 52 1.67 -12.81 -4.62
N SER A 53 2.37 -13.76 -5.23
CA SER A 53 3.04 -13.50 -6.50
C SER A 53 2.04 -13.11 -7.59
N THR A 54 2.49 -12.34 -8.57
CA THR A 54 1.71 -11.98 -9.76
C THR A 54 1.09 -13.23 -10.41
N LEU A 55 1.82 -14.35 -10.42
CA LEU A 55 1.35 -15.62 -10.96
C LEU A 55 0.10 -16.15 -10.24
N ILE A 56 0.06 -16.10 -8.90
CA ILE A 56 -1.10 -16.55 -8.11
C ILE A 56 -2.33 -15.72 -8.46
N TRP A 57 -2.17 -14.40 -8.55
CA TRP A 57 -3.26 -13.50 -8.93
C TRP A 57 -3.78 -13.78 -10.34
N THR A 58 -2.89 -13.88 -11.34
CA THR A 58 -3.26 -14.18 -12.73
C THR A 58 -4.01 -15.50 -12.84
N GLN A 59 -3.47 -16.58 -12.25
CA GLN A 59 -4.12 -17.89 -12.27
C GLN A 59 -5.49 -17.87 -11.58
N THR A 60 -5.62 -17.16 -10.46
CA THR A 60 -6.89 -17.06 -9.73
C THR A 60 -7.95 -16.38 -10.59
N LEU A 61 -7.60 -15.28 -11.26
CA LEU A 61 -8.52 -14.56 -12.15
C LEU A 61 -8.88 -15.41 -13.38
N GLU A 62 -7.91 -16.03 -14.04
CA GLU A 62 -8.16 -16.90 -15.20
C GLU A 62 -9.06 -18.08 -14.85
N ASN A 63 -8.84 -18.73 -13.70
CA ASN A 63 -9.67 -19.84 -13.22
C ASN A 63 -11.13 -19.43 -12.94
N THR A 64 -11.40 -18.14 -12.76
CA THR A 64 -12.76 -17.61 -12.60
C THR A 64 -13.41 -17.20 -13.93
N GLY A 65 -12.71 -17.36 -15.06
CA GLY A 65 -13.23 -17.13 -16.41
C GLY A 65 -12.84 -15.79 -17.03
N PHE A 66 -11.97 -15.01 -16.38
CA PHE A 66 -11.46 -13.76 -16.97
C PHE A 66 -10.31 -14.02 -17.93
N THR A 67 -10.22 -13.21 -18.98
CA THR A 67 -8.94 -13.00 -19.68
C THR A 67 -8.19 -11.89 -18.96
N VAL A 68 -6.96 -12.16 -18.54
CA VAL A 68 -6.15 -11.23 -17.72
C VAL A 68 -5.08 -10.57 -18.58
N THR A 69 -4.93 -9.26 -18.43
CA THR A 69 -3.80 -8.48 -18.97
C THR A 69 -3.19 -7.62 -17.88
N GLU A 70 -1.94 -7.22 -18.07
CA GLU A 70 -1.21 -6.39 -17.13
C GLU A 70 -0.82 -5.06 -17.80
N ASP A 71 -0.93 -3.97 -17.06
CA ASP A 71 -0.46 -2.65 -17.47
C ASP A 71 0.30 -1.99 -16.30
N PHE A 72 0.94 -0.85 -16.56
CA PHE A 72 1.70 -0.10 -15.56
C PHE A 72 1.02 1.23 -15.26
N PHE A 73 0.66 1.44 -14.00
CA PHE A 73 0.19 2.73 -13.52
C PHE A 73 1.38 3.61 -13.12
N PRO A 74 1.53 4.81 -13.74
CA PRO A 74 2.67 5.68 -13.49
C PRO A 74 2.71 6.20 -12.05
N ARG A 75 3.90 6.58 -11.59
CA ARG A 75 4.10 7.18 -10.26
C ARG A 75 3.30 8.48 -10.14
N TYR A 76 2.53 8.63 -9.06
CA TYR A 76 1.87 9.89 -8.69
C TYR A 76 2.72 10.66 -7.66
N GLU A 77 2.20 11.78 -7.12
CA GLU A 77 2.93 12.64 -6.17
C GLU A 77 3.48 11.91 -4.93
N GLY A 78 2.92 10.75 -4.57
CA GLY A 78 3.43 9.87 -3.50
C GLY A 78 4.63 9.00 -3.89
N GLY A 79 5.11 9.06 -5.13
CA GLY A 79 6.29 8.30 -5.60
C GLY A 79 6.05 6.82 -5.91
N TYR A 80 4.89 6.29 -5.55
CA TYR A 80 4.50 4.91 -5.82
C TYR A 80 3.77 4.81 -7.17
N GLY A 81 4.27 3.96 -8.07
CA GLY A 81 3.55 3.46 -9.25
C GLY A 81 3.16 2.01 -8.97
N GLY A 82 2.50 1.34 -9.90
CA GLY A 82 2.10 -0.04 -9.65
C GLY A 82 1.75 -0.82 -10.90
N HIS A 83 1.85 -2.14 -10.78
CA HIS A 83 1.28 -3.07 -11.75
C HIS A 83 -0.23 -3.10 -11.56
N ILE A 84 -0.99 -2.97 -12.65
CA ILE A 84 -2.44 -3.14 -12.64
C ILE A 84 -2.79 -4.41 -13.42
N MET A 85 -3.58 -5.29 -12.79
CA MET A 85 -4.16 -6.44 -13.46
C MET A 85 -5.59 -6.10 -13.92
N ILE A 86 -5.86 -6.33 -15.20
CA ILE A 86 -7.15 -6.05 -15.83
C ILE A 86 -7.77 -7.39 -16.24
N GLY A 87 -8.86 -7.77 -15.58
CA GLY A 87 -9.65 -8.96 -15.92
C GLY A 87 -10.87 -8.59 -16.76
N GLN A 88 -10.99 -9.16 -17.96
CA GLN A 88 -12.14 -8.96 -18.84
C GLN A 88 -12.97 -10.25 -18.95
N LEU A 89 -14.27 -10.14 -18.68
CA LEU A 89 -15.24 -11.22 -18.89
C LEU A 89 -15.91 -10.99 -20.25
N SER A 90 -15.86 -12.01 -21.11
CA SER A 90 -16.49 -11.99 -22.45
C SER A 90 -17.96 -12.40 -22.39
#